data_AF-A0A7D9HWJ5-F1
#
_entry.id   AF-A0A7D9HWJ5-F1
#
_cell.length_a   1.000
_cell.length_b   1.000
_cell.length_c   1.000
_cell.angle_alpha   90.00
_cell.angle_beta   90.00
_cell.angle_gamma   90.00
#
_symmetry.space_group_name_H-M   'P 1'
#
loop_
_entity.id
_entity.type
_entity.pdbx_description
1 polymer ?
#
loop_
_entity_poly.entity_id
_entity_poly.type
_entity_poly.pdbx_seq_one_letter_code
_entity_poly.pdbx_strand_id
1 'polypeptide(L)'
;MAVENAEWEQTAREWIETVGGFKLGSDSLQHELKNGIALCNFINALQPGSVQKVSKLPGPFNQMENIKAFLDAVEKYGLAKEDTFVTVDLFEGRNMKQVIRTIYAIGRKVRKIVV
;
A
#
# COMPACT_ATOMS: atom_id res chain seq x y z
N MET A 1 15.48 -8.85 -16.21
CA MET A 1 14.88 -7.51 -15.98
C MET A 1 13.35 -7.50 -15.90
N ALA A 2 12.60 -8.34 -16.64
CA ALA A 2 11.14 -8.44 -16.47
C ALA A 2 10.71 -9.37 -15.31
N VAL A 3 11.52 -10.39 -15.02
CA VAL A 3 11.25 -11.41 -13.99
C VAL A 3 11.27 -10.83 -12.57
N GLU A 4 12.27 -9.99 -12.25
CA GLU A 4 12.41 -9.36 -10.92
C GLU A 4 11.20 -8.50 -10.53
N ASN A 5 10.58 -7.78 -11.47
CA ASN A 5 9.41 -6.95 -11.16
C ASN A 5 8.19 -7.81 -10.81
N ALA A 6 8.04 -8.98 -11.43
CA ALA A 6 6.91 -9.88 -11.18
C ALA A 6 7.01 -10.55 -9.81
N GLU A 7 8.21 -10.99 -9.41
CA GLU A 7 8.45 -11.57 -8.09
C GLU A 7 8.22 -10.55 -6.97
N TRP A 8 8.65 -9.30 -7.18
CA TRP A 8 8.47 -8.24 -6.20
C TRP A 8 7.01 -7.80 -6.07
N GLU A 9 6.28 -7.76 -7.18
CA GLU A 9 4.84 -7.50 -7.18
C GLU A 9 4.07 -8.60 -6.45
N GLN A 10 4.39 -9.86 -6.73
CA GLN A 10 3.78 -11.02 -6.08
C GLN A 10 4.02 -11.01 -4.58
N THR A 11 5.26 -10.78 -4.15
CA THR A 11 5.59 -10.70 -2.73
C THR A 11 4.87 -9.52 -2.06
N ALA A 12 4.80 -8.36 -2.71
CA ALA A 12 4.10 -7.20 -2.16
C ALA A 12 2.60 -7.48 -1.98
N ARG A 13 1.98 -8.18 -2.94
CA ARG A 13 0.61 -8.70 -2.82
C ARG A 13 0.48 -9.61 -1.61
N GLU A 14 1.31 -10.65 -1.51
CA GLU A 14 1.24 -11.62 -0.42
C GLU A 14 1.39 -10.94 0.95
N TRP A 15 2.24 -9.93 1.06
CA TRP A 15 2.39 -9.13 2.28
C TRP A 15 1.12 -8.36 2.63
N ILE A 16 0.53 -7.66 1.66
CA ILE A 16 -0.72 -6.93 1.87
C ILE A 16 -1.83 -7.88 2.29
N GLU A 17 -1.92 -9.04 1.65
CA GLU A 17 -2.97 -10.02 1.94
C GLU A 17 -2.78 -10.67 3.32
N THR A 18 -1.55 -11.07 3.64
CA THR A 18 -1.21 -11.74 4.91
C THR A 18 -1.38 -10.80 6.09
N VAL A 19 -0.86 -9.58 5.99
CA VAL A 19 -0.94 -8.59 7.06
C VAL A 19 -2.33 -7.98 7.15
N GLY A 20 -2.94 -7.65 6.01
CA GLY A 20 -4.26 -7.04 5.96
C GLY A 20 -5.39 -8.01 6.29
N GLY A 21 -5.15 -9.32 6.21
CA GLY A 21 -6.15 -10.35 6.46
C GLY A 21 -7.25 -10.42 5.39
N PHE A 22 -6.96 -9.95 4.17
CA PHE A 22 -7.89 -9.98 3.03
C PHE A 22 -7.17 -10.50 1.78
N LYS A 23 -7.93 -10.85 0.74
CA LYS A 23 -7.37 -11.22 -0.57
C LYS A 23 -7.65 -10.15 -1.60
N LEU A 24 -6.66 -9.87 -2.43
CA LEU A 24 -6.80 -9.04 -3.62
C LEU A 24 -7.34 -9.89 -4.77
N GLY A 25 -7.98 -9.25 -5.74
CA GLY A 25 -8.50 -9.86 -6.95
C GLY A 25 -7.40 -10.39 -7.88
N SER A 26 -7.78 -10.93 -9.04
CA SER A 26 -6.83 -11.49 -10.01
C SER A 26 -6.25 -10.44 -10.97
N ASP A 27 -6.67 -9.18 -10.87
CA ASP A 27 -6.16 -8.07 -11.66
C ASP A 27 -4.75 -7.63 -11.24
N SER A 28 -4.18 -6.68 -11.98
CA SER A 28 -2.85 -6.12 -11.66
C SER A 28 -2.81 -5.51 -10.26
N LEU A 29 -1.65 -5.57 -9.59
CA LEU A 29 -1.52 -4.98 -8.25
C LEU A 29 -1.89 -3.50 -8.24
N GLN A 30 -1.54 -2.76 -9.30
CA GLN A 30 -1.95 -1.37 -9.44
C GLN A 30 -3.47 -1.21 -9.36
N HIS A 31 -4.23 -2.00 -10.13
CA HIS A 31 -5.68 -1.88 -10.20
C HIS A 31 -6.32 -2.14 -8.83
N GLU A 32 -5.86 -3.18 -8.15
CA GLU A 32 -6.37 -3.59 -6.84
C GLU A 32 -6.08 -2.56 -5.73
N LEU A 33 -4.94 -1.86 -5.82
CA LEU A 33 -4.54 -0.85 -4.85
C LEU A 33 -5.01 0.57 -5.20
N LYS A 34 -5.41 0.83 -6.45
CA LYS A 34 -5.73 2.17 -6.96
C LYS A 34 -6.84 2.88 -6.18
N ASN A 35 -7.80 2.13 -5.64
CA ASN A 35 -8.88 2.72 -4.83
C ASN A 35 -8.43 3.16 -3.42
N GLY A 36 -7.21 2.77 -3.00
CA GLY A 36 -6.62 3.08 -1.70
C GLY A 36 -7.23 2.33 -0.50
N ILE A 37 -8.30 1.57 -0.68
CA ILE A 37 -9.01 0.88 0.42
C ILE A 37 -8.13 -0.23 1.01
N ALA A 38 -7.55 -1.07 0.14
CA ALA A 38 -6.66 -2.14 0.56
C ALA A 38 -5.44 -1.60 1.32
N LEU A 39 -4.88 -0.49 0.88
CA LEU A 39 -3.75 0.17 1.54
C LEU A 39 -4.12 0.68 2.93
N CYS A 40 -5.26 1.36 3.06
CA CYS A 40 -5.75 1.83 4.35
C CYS A 40 -6.00 0.67 5.32
N ASN A 41 -6.58 -0.44 4.84
CA ASN A 41 -6.79 -1.63 5.65
C ASN A 41 -5.47 -2.27 6.08
N PHE A 42 -4.49 -2.34 5.16
CA PHE A 42 -3.17 -2.87 5.43
C PHE A 42 -2.44 -2.11 6.56
N ILE A 43 -2.40 -0.77 6.51
CA ILE A 43 -1.76 0.00 7.60
C ILE A 43 -2.56 -0.05 8.91
N ASN A 44 -3.90 -0.13 8.84
CA ASN A 44 -4.74 -0.31 10.02
C ASN A 44 -4.54 -1.67 10.70
N ALA A 45 -4.22 -2.72 9.94
CA ALA A 45 -3.89 -4.02 10.51
C ALA A 45 -2.56 -4.01 11.27
N LEU A 46 -1.60 -3.18 10.83
CA LEU A 46 -0.31 -3.00 11.49
C LEU A 46 -0.37 -2.07 12.70
N GLN A 47 -1.09 -0.97 12.55
CA GLN A 47 -1.29 0.03 13.59
C GLN A 47 -2.77 0.42 13.59
N PRO A 48 -3.58 -0.19 14.47
CA PRO A 48 -5.01 0.10 14.58
C PRO A 48 -5.29 1.59 14.75
N GLY A 49 -6.25 2.12 13.99
CA GLY A 49 -6.65 3.52 14.05
C GLY A 49 -5.78 4.48 13.22
N SER A 50 -4.85 3.98 12.41
CA SER A 50 -4.00 4.80 11.53
C SER A 50 -4.80 5.58 10.47
N VAL A 51 -5.80 4.95 9.87
CA VAL A 51 -6.75 5.58 8.95
C VAL A 51 -8.16 5.35 9.47
N GLN A 52 -8.78 6.40 10.00
CA GLN A 52 -10.12 6.31 10.60
C GLN A 52 -11.24 6.27 9.56
N LYS A 53 -11.09 7.00 8.45
CA LYS A 53 -12.12 7.15 7.42
C LYS A 53 -11.59 6.68 6.08
N VAL A 54 -12.14 5.57 5.59
CA VAL A 54 -11.85 5.03 4.27
C VAL A 54 -13.09 5.19 3.40
N SER A 55 -12.97 5.96 2.32
CA SER A 55 -14.07 6.16 1.37
C SER A 55 -14.21 4.94 0.48
N LYS A 56 -15.42 4.37 0.38
CA LYS A 56 -15.72 3.25 -0.54
C LYS A 56 -16.33 3.73 -1.87
N LEU A 57 -16.39 5.03 -2.09
CA LEU A 57 -16.96 5.61 -3.29
C LEU A 57 -15.98 5.50 -4.47
N PRO A 58 -16.46 5.21 -5.69
CA PRO A 58 -15.58 4.96 -6.84
C PRO A 58 -14.97 6.23 -7.45
N GLY A 59 -15.36 7.42 -7.00
CA GLY A 59 -14.90 8.67 -7.60
C GLY A 59 -13.40 8.90 -7.44
N PRO A 60 -12.70 9.44 -8.47
CA PRO A 60 -11.24 9.59 -8.47
C PRO A 60 -10.71 10.40 -7.29
N PHE A 61 -11.45 11.43 -6.86
CA PHE A 61 -11.14 12.21 -5.67
C PHE A 61 -11.07 11.34 -4.41
N ASN A 62 -12.08 10.46 -4.20
CA ASN A 62 -12.13 9.56 -3.04
C ASN A 62 -10.97 8.56 -3.04
N GLN A 63 -10.61 8.04 -4.21
CA GLN A 63 -9.50 7.11 -4.36
C GLN A 63 -8.17 7.79 -4.00
N MET A 64 -7.94 9.00 -4.52
CA MET A 64 -6.75 9.79 -4.18
C MET A 64 -6.70 10.17 -2.69
N GLU A 65 -7.85 10.51 -2.08
CA GLU A 65 -7.92 10.79 -0.65
C GLU A 65 -7.56 9.57 0.20
N ASN A 66 -8.05 8.37 -0.15
CA ASN A 66 -7.66 7.14 0.54
C ASN A 66 -6.14 6.89 0.44
N ILE A 67 -5.58 7.02 -0.77
CA ILE A 67 -4.14 6.85 -1.00
C ILE A 67 -3.35 7.85 -0.15
N LYS A 68 -3.78 9.12 -0.12
CA LYS A 68 -3.14 10.15 0.71
C LYS A 68 -3.22 9.82 2.21
N ALA A 69 -4.38 9.38 2.68
CA ALA A 69 -4.57 8.98 4.08
C ALA A 69 -3.64 7.82 4.47
N PHE A 70 -3.44 6.86 3.57
CA PHE A 70 -2.44 5.80 3.75
C PHE A 70 -1.01 6.36 3.83
N LEU A 71 -0.61 7.25 2.93
CA LEU A 71 0.73 7.85 2.95
C LEU A 71 0.98 8.62 4.26
N ASP A 72 0.02 9.45 4.69
CA ASP A 72 0.09 10.18 5.97
C ASP A 72 0.20 9.22 7.17
N ALA A 73 -0.48 8.06 7.12
CA ALA A 73 -0.41 7.04 8.15
C ALA A 73 0.95 6.32 8.18
N VAL A 74 1.52 6.02 7.02
CA VAL A 74 2.82 5.35 6.88
C VAL A 74 3.97 6.24 7.36
N GLU A 75 3.89 7.55 7.13
CA GLU A 75 4.82 8.52 7.70
C GLU A 75 4.76 8.52 9.24
N LYS A 76 3.56 8.50 9.82
CA LYS A 76 3.37 8.41 11.29
C LYS A 76 3.83 7.08 11.86
N TYR A 77 3.74 6.00 11.08
CA TYR A 77 4.34 4.70 11.38
C TYR A 77 5.89 4.72 11.30
N GLY A 78 6.45 5.81 10.79
CA GLY A 78 7.87 6.14 10.83
C GLY A 78 8.65 5.79 9.56
N LEU A 79 7.98 5.61 8.42
CA LEU A 79 8.69 5.60 7.13
C LEU A 79 9.01 7.03 6.69
N ALA A 80 10.21 7.25 6.16
CA ALA A 80 10.59 8.54 5.61
C ALA A 80 9.83 8.80 4.30
N LYS A 81 9.50 10.06 4.01
CA LYS A 81 8.83 10.44 2.74
C LYS A 81 9.59 9.94 1.51
N GLU A 82 10.91 9.93 1.56
CA GLU A 82 11.80 9.46 0.49
C GLU A 82 11.63 7.96 0.19
N ASP A 83 11.22 7.18 1.20
CA ASP A 83 10.94 5.74 1.09
C ASP A 83 9.46 5.45 0.74
N THR A 84 8.62 6.48 0.68
CA THR A 84 7.21 6.38 0.28
C THR A 84 7.02 6.71 -1.20
N PHE A 85 5.84 6.40 -1.75
CA PHE A 85 5.44 6.80 -3.10
C PHE A 85 4.56 8.04 -3.04
N VAL A 86 4.32 8.70 -4.18
CA VAL A 86 3.34 9.79 -4.28
C VAL A 86 2.06 9.32 -4.97
N THR A 87 0.91 9.93 -4.67
CA THR A 87 -0.42 9.47 -5.13
C THR A 87 -0.48 9.11 -6.63
N VAL A 88 0.18 9.89 -7.48
CA VAL A 88 0.25 9.68 -8.93
C VAL A 88 0.97 8.39 -9.33
N ASP A 89 1.97 7.94 -8.56
CA ASP A 89 2.74 6.73 -8.83
C ASP A 89 1.86 5.49 -8.87
N LEU A 90 0.86 5.44 -7.98
CA LEU A 90 -0.13 4.38 -7.91
C LEU A 90 -1.37 4.69 -8.77
N PHE A 91 -1.96 5.88 -8.60
CA PHE A 91 -3.24 6.21 -9.22
C PHE A 91 -3.17 6.20 -10.76
N GLU A 92 -2.12 6.81 -11.32
CA GLU A 92 -1.83 6.78 -12.76
C GLU A 92 -0.87 5.64 -13.14
N GLY A 93 -0.26 4.97 -12.16
CA GLY A 93 0.69 3.88 -12.42
C GLY A 93 2.06 4.36 -12.90
N ARG A 94 2.42 5.62 -12.67
CA ARG A 94 3.69 6.19 -13.15
C ARG A 94 4.92 5.48 -12.60
N ASN A 95 4.86 4.97 -11.37
CA ASN A 95 6.00 4.34 -10.72
C ASN A 95 5.60 3.25 -9.73
N MET A 96 5.09 2.13 -10.24
CA MET A 96 4.74 0.97 -9.42
C MET A 96 5.93 0.37 -8.66
N LYS A 97 7.17 0.58 -9.13
CA LYS A 97 8.37 0.15 -8.41
C LYS A 97 8.51 0.85 -7.07
N GLN A 98 8.20 2.14 -6.98
CA GLN A 98 8.22 2.89 -5.72
C GLN A 98 7.09 2.43 -4.78
N VAL A 99 5.91 2.14 -5.33
CA VAL A 99 4.77 1.59 -4.56
C VAL A 99 5.16 0.27 -3.91
N ILE A 100 5.72 -0.66 -4.69
CA ILE A 100 6.20 -1.95 -4.21
C ILE A 100 7.28 -1.76 -3.13
N ARG A 101 8.30 -0.90 -3.37
CA ARG A 101 9.34 -0.61 -2.37
C ARG A 101 8.78 -0.09 -1.05
N THR A 102 7.76 0.77 -1.10
CA THR A 102 7.09 1.29 0.09
C THR A 102 6.45 0.15 0.89
N ILE A 103 5.72 -0.75 0.23
CA ILE A 103 5.10 -1.92 0.87
C ILE A 103 6.17 -2.82 1.53
N TYR A 104 7.28 -3.08 0.84
CA TYR A 104 8.41 -3.82 1.41
C TYR A 104 9.07 -3.11 2.59
N ALA A 105 9.22 -1.79 2.53
CA ALA A 105 9.80 -1.01 3.61
C ALA A 105 8.92 -1.08 4.88
N ILE A 106 7.60 -1.01 4.72
CA ILE A 106 6.64 -1.25 5.81
C ILE A 106 6.81 -2.67 6.34
N GLY A 107 6.81 -3.67 5.46
CA GLY A 107 6.91 -5.07 5.85
C GLY A 107 8.20 -5.41 6.62
N ARG A 108 9.35 -4.85 6.20
CA ARG A 108 10.62 -4.99 6.93
C ARG A 108 10.55 -4.41 8.35
N LYS A 109 9.80 -3.33 8.57
CA LYS A 109 9.57 -2.80 9.92
C LYS A 109 8.73 -3.72 10.79
N VAL A 110 7.71 -4.39 10.22
CA VAL A 110 6.88 -5.36 10.95
C VAL A 110 7.72 -6.50 11.51
N ARG A 111 8.67 -7.03 10.72
CA ARG A 111 9.59 -8.09 11.17
C ARG A 111 10.46 -7.72 12.38
N LYS A 112 10.72 -6.43 12.63
CA LYS A 112 11.44 -5.99 13.83
C LYS A 112 10.59 -5.98 15.10
N ILE A 113 9.26 -6.01 14.98
CA ILE A 113 8.34 -5.96 16.14
C ILE A 113 8.06 -7.36 16.70
N VAL A 114 8.37 -8.42 15.95
CA VAL A 114 8.10 -9.83 16.32
C VAL A 114 9.39 -10.58 16.71
N VAL A 115 10.39 -9.88 17.26
CA VAL A 115 11.61 -10.52 17.82
C VAL A 115 11.89 -9.98 19.20
#